data_AF-A0A399WBU7-F1
#
_entry.id   AF-A0A399WBU7-F1
#
_cell.length_a   1.000
_cell.length_b   1.000
_cell.length_c   1.000
_cell.angle_alpha   90.00
_cell.angle_beta   90.00
_cell.angle_gamma   90.00
#
_symmetry.space_group_name_H-M   'P 1'
#
loop_
_entity.id
_entity.type
_entity.pdbx_description
1 polymer ?
#
loop_
_entity_poly.entity_id
_entity_poly.type
_entity_poly.pdbx_seq_one_letter_code
_entity_poly.pdbx_strand_id
1 'polypeptide(L)'
;MNKEIINIVGDSNIQYINSKNPVLVAKQLKTILSESCSKYNCLISPMGTKPQIFGLYLYWATNPTNTSLIYNAPLRHNDLFYSEGIGKTWILPTEIDSKKE
;
A
#
# COMPACT_ATOMS: atom_id res chain seq x y z
N MET A 1 1.75 8.00 -17.09
CA MET A 1 0.64 8.40 -16.18
C MET A 1 -0.51 7.43 -16.43
N ASN A 2 -1.03 6.79 -15.38
CA ASN A 2 -1.96 5.65 -15.45
C ASN A 2 -3.40 6.05 -15.85
N LYS A 3 -3.55 6.86 -16.91
CA LYS A 3 -4.83 7.46 -17.33
C LYS A 3 -5.92 6.41 -17.59
N GLU A 4 -5.56 5.28 -18.19
CA GLU A 4 -6.51 4.21 -18.50
C GLU A 4 -7.08 3.56 -17.24
N ILE A 5 -6.25 3.28 -16.23
CA ILE A 5 -6.68 2.71 -14.94
C ILE A 5 -7.57 3.71 -14.20
N ILE A 6 -7.19 4.98 -14.18
CA ILE A 6 -7.94 6.07 -13.53
C ILE A 6 -9.34 6.17 -14.14
N ASN A 7 -9.45 6.13 -15.47
CA ASN A 7 -10.73 6.20 -16.18
C ASN A 7 -11.67 5.02 -15.87
N ILE A 8 -11.13 3.81 -15.66
CA ILE A 8 -11.92 2.62 -15.34
C ILE A 8 -12.45 2.66 -13.91
N VAL A 9 -11.63 3.14 -12.95
CA VAL A 9 -12.00 3.18 -11.52
C VAL A 9 -12.95 4.35 -11.22
N GLY A 10 -12.80 5.46 -11.93
CA GLY A 10 -13.55 6.69 -11.70
C GLY A 10 -13.00 7.49 -10.51
N ASP A 11 -12.88 8.81 -10.68
CA ASP A 11 -12.18 9.69 -9.72
C ASP A 11 -12.76 9.65 -8.30
N SER A 12 -14.07 9.42 -8.16
CA SER A 12 -14.74 9.30 -6.86
C SER A 12 -14.29 8.08 -6.03
N ASN A 13 -13.69 7.08 -6.68
CA ASN A 13 -13.19 5.86 -6.03
C ASN A 13 -11.67 5.91 -5.80
N ILE A 14 -11.02 7.05 -6.06
CA ILE A 14 -9.58 7.22 -5.92
C ILE A 14 -9.27 7.90 -4.58
N GLN A 15 -8.46 7.22 -3.78
CA GLN A 15 -7.92 7.77 -2.54
C GLN A 15 -6.40 7.95 -2.67
N TYR A 16 -5.93 9.17 -2.38
CA TYR A 16 -4.50 9.47 -2.43
C TYR A 16 -3.84 9.18 -1.08
N ILE A 17 -2.89 8.24 -1.08
CA ILE A 17 -2.12 7.84 0.10
C ILE A 17 -0.65 8.25 -0.04
N ASN A 18 0.06 8.30 1.08
CA ASN A 18 1.49 8.60 1.09
C ASN A 18 2.28 7.55 0.27
N SER A 19 3.35 7.97 -0.41
CA SER A 19 4.18 7.07 -1.24
C SER A 19 5.56 6.75 -0.66
N LYS A 20 5.93 7.39 0.46
CA LYS A 20 7.29 7.37 1.03
C LYS A 20 7.34 6.95 2.50
N ASN A 21 6.28 7.22 3.27
CA ASN A 21 6.22 6.96 4.70
C ASN A 21 5.26 5.78 4.97
N PRO A 22 5.79 4.58 5.27
CA PRO A 22 4.98 3.38 5.51
C PRO A 22 4.04 3.51 6.73
N VAL A 23 4.42 4.27 7.76
CA VAL A 23 3.59 4.49 8.96
C VAL A 23 2.34 5.29 8.62
N LEU A 24 2.50 6.34 7.81
CA LEU A 24 1.36 7.12 7.32
C LEU A 24 0.47 6.26 6.42
N VAL A 25 1.06 5.44 5.54
CA VAL A 25 0.31 4.49 4.71
C VAL A 25 -0.53 3.55 5.56
N ALA A 26 0.05 2.94 6.61
CA ALA A 26 -0.66 2.01 7.48
C ALA A 26 -1.87 2.69 8.17
N LYS A 27 -1.68 3.91 8.69
CA LYS A 27 -2.75 4.71 9.30
C LYS A 27 -3.85 5.05 8.29
N GLN A 28 -3.48 5.49 7.09
CA GLN A 28 -4.42 5.83 6.03
C GLN A 28 -5.22 4.61 5.56
N LEU A 29 -4.57 3.46 5.36
CA LEU A 29 -5.24 2.21 4.99
C LEU A 29 -6.24 1.77 6.05
N LYS A 30 -5.87 1.86 7.34
CA LYS A 30 -6.79 1.54 8.44
C LYS A 30 -8.06 2.39 8.37
N THR A 31 -7.93 3.71 8.18
CA THR A 31 -9.08 4.62 8.03
C THR A 31 -9.93 4.24 6.83
N ILE A 32 -9.34 4.19 5.63
CA ILE A 32 -10.05 3.94 4.37
C ILE A 32 -10.82 2.62 4.41
N LEU A 33 -10.19 1.55 4.89
CA LEU A 33 -10.79 0.20 4.89
C LEU A 33 -11.83 0.05 6.00
N SER A 34 -11.65 0.73 7.14
CA SER A 34 -12.67 0.74 8.20
C SER A 34 -13.98 1.41 7.75
N GLU A 35 -13.88 2.46 6.94
CA GLU A 35 -15.04 3.15 6.38
C GLU A 35 -15.66 2.35 5.22
N SER A 36 -14.83 1.90 4.28
CA SER A 36 -15.28 1.32 3.01
C SER A 36 -15.70 -0.15 3.11
N CYS A 37 -15.11 -0.92 4.03
CA CYS A 37 -15.36 -2.35 4.20
C CYS A 37 -15.93 -2.72 5.57
N SER A 38 -16.55 -1.78 6.29
CA SER A 38 -17.18 -2.08 7.60
C SER A 38 -18.14 -3.26 7.58
N LYS A 39 -18.77 -3.54 6.42
CA LYS A 39 -19.78 -4.59 6.23
C LYS A 39 -19.32 -5.79 5.40
N TYR A 40 -18.12 -5.76 4.84
CA TYR A 40 -17.66 -6.76 3.87
C TYR A 40 -16.21 -7.15 4.11
N ASN A 41 -15.82 -8.31 3.59
CA ASN A 41 -14.40 -8.66 3.51
C ASN A 41 -13.73 -7.81 2.41
N CYS A 42 -12.68 -7.06 2.75
CA CYS A 42 -11.83 -6.39 1.78
C CYS A 42 -10.86 -7.38 1.13
N LEU A 43 -10.69 -7.27 -0.18
CA LEU A 43 -9.60 -7.89 -0.90
C LEU A 43 -8.63 -6.80 -1.38
N ILE A 44 -7.35 -6.93 -1.04
CA ILE A 44 -6.31 -5.98 -1.45
C ILE A 44 -5.37 -6.67 -2.42
N SER A 45 -5.29 -6.15 -3.65
CA SER A 45 -4.25 -6.51 -4.61
C SER A 45 -3.32 -5.32 -4.83
N PRO A 46 -2.15 -5.29 -4.16
CA PRO A 46 -1.34 -4.09 -4.13
C PRO A 46 -0.48 -3.94 -5.38
N MET A 47 -0.44 -2.71 -5.89
CA MET A 47 0.54 -2.26 -6.86
C MET A 47 1.01 -0.87 -6.42
N GLY A 48 2.26 -0.76 -5.98
CA GLY A 48 2.74 0.47 -5.37
C GLY A 48 4.24 0.47 -5.11
N THR A 49 4.72 1.57 -4.52
CA THR A 49 6.13 1.72 -4.15
C THR A 49 6.50 0.81 -2.97
N LYS A 50 7.79 0.49 -2.80
CA LYS A 50 8.25 -0.31 -1.65
C LYS A 50 7.77 0.23 -0.29
N PRO A 51 7.80 1.56 -0.01
CA PRO A 51 7.22 2.10 1.21
C PRO A 51 5.71 1.89 1.35
N GLN A 52 4.94 1.93 0.25
CA GLN A 52 3.51 1.63 0.29
C GLN A 52 3.24 0.16 0.62
N ILE A 53 3.99 -0.75 0.00
CA ILE A 53 3.91 -2.19 0.30
C ILE A 53 4.28 -2.45 1.76
N PHE A 54 5.33 -1.79 2.27
CA PHE A 54 5.70 -1.93 3.68
C PHE A 54 4.63 -1.37 4.63
N GLY A 55 4.02 -0.23 4.30
CA GLY A 55 2.88 0.30 5.08
C GLY A 55 1.65 -0.60 5.06
N LEU A 56 1.37 -1.26 3.92
CA LEU A 56 0.34 -2.29 3.83
C LEU A 56 0.63 -3.49 4.72
N TYR A 57 1.88 -3.94 4.75
CA TYR A 57 2.31 -4.99 5.68
C TYR A 57 2.12 -4.57 7.14
N LEU A 58 2.52 -3.34 7.51
CA LEU A 58 2.32 -2.82 8.88
C LEU A 58 0.83 -2.78 9.28
N TYR A 59 -0.07 -2.40 8.36
CA TYR A 59 -1.51 -2.48 8.57
C TYR A 59 -1.99 -3.93 8.72
N TRP A 60 -1.60 -4.82 7.81
CA TRP A 60 -2.04 -6.21 7.85
C TRP A 60 -1.52 -6.96 9.09
N ALA A 61 -0.32 -6.61 9.57
CA ALA A 61 0.25 -7.15 10.80
C ALA A 61 -0.56 -6.81 12.07
N THR A 62 -1.50 -5.85 12.00
CA THR A 62 -2.46 -5.62 13.10
C THR A 62 -3.60 -6.65 13.11
N ASN A 63 -3.54 -7.70 12.29
CA ASN A 63 -4.52 -8.78 12.16
C ASN A 63 -5.98 -8.30 11.96
N PRO A 64 -6.25 -7.47 10.93
CA PRO A 64 -7.62 -7.08 10.61
C PRO A 64 -8.46 -8.32 10.23
N THR A 65 -9.61 -8.50 10.89
CA THR A 65 -10.46 -9.70 10.74
C THR A 65 -11.16 -9.80 9.39
N ASN A 66 -11.28 -8.69 8.66
CA ASN A 66 -12.04 -8.58 7.42
C ASN A 66 -11.17 -8.28 6.19
N THR A 67 -9.85 -8.53 6.23
CA THR A 67 -8.97 -8.20 5.11
C THR A 67 -8.18 -9.39 4.61
N SER A 68 -8.21 -9.61 3.29
CA SER A 68 -7.40 -10.59 2.56
C SER A 68 -6.44 -9.90 1.59
N LEU A 69 -5.23 -10.43 1.45
CA LEU A 69 -4.20 -9.91 0.56
C LEU A 69 -3.94 -10.89 -0.60
N ILE A 70 -3.95 -10.38 -1.84
CA ILE A 70 -3.45 -11.12 -3.02
C ILE A 70 -2.28 -10.33 -3.60
N TYR A 71 -1.07 -10.80 -3.33
CA TYR A 71 0.15 -10.18 -3.85
C TYR A 71 0.57 -10.85 -5.16
N ASN A 72 0.43 -10.11 -6.27
CA ASN A 72 0.87 -10.62 -7.56
C ASN A 72 2.40 -10.52 -7.66
N ALA A 73 3.06 -11.65 -7.87
CA ALA A 73 4.48 -11.70 -8.18
C ALA A 73 4.66 -11.75 -9.71
N PRO A 74 5.47 -10.85 -10.30
CA PRO A 74 5.77 -10.95 -11.72
C PRO A 74 6.55 -12.24 -12.01
N LEU A 75 6.13 -13.00 -13.02
CA LEU A 75 6.82 -14.24 -13.44
C LEU A 75 8.20 -13.97 -14.05
N ARG A 76 8.43 -12.77 -14.57
CA ARG A 76 9.69 -12.33 -15.16
C ARG A 76 9.95 -10.88 -14.76
N HIS A 77 11.22 -10.57 -14.53
CA HIS A 77 11.64 -9.17 -14.37
C HIS A 77 11.56 -8.46 -15.72
N ASN A 78 11.25 -7.17 -15.68
CA ASN A 78 11.28 -6.34 -16.87
C ASN A 78 12.70 -5.84 -17.08
N ASP A 79 13.46 -6.54 -17.93
CA ASP A 79 14.89 -6.28 -18.17
C ASP A 79 15.14 -4.85 -18.70
N LEU A 80 14.15 -4.25 -19.38
CA LEU A 80 14.24 -2.87 -19.88
C LEU A 80 14.27 -1.79 -18.78
N PHE A 81 13.87 -2.13 -17.55
CA PHE A 81 13.89 -1.23 -16.40
C PHE A 81 14.79 -1.75 -15.28
N TYR A 82 15.76 -2.60 -15.62
CA TYR A 82 16.72 -3.11 -14.65
C TYR A 82 17.57 -1.96 -14.10
N SER A 83 17.70 -1.89 -12.78
CA SER A 83 18.50 -0.86 -12.12
C SER A 83 19.98 -1.11 -12.42
N GLU A 84 20.65 -0.22 -13.14
CA GLU A 84 22.08 -0.33 -13.50
C GLU A 84 23.05 -0.10 -12.31
N GLY A 85 22.56 -0.12 -11.07
CA GLY A 85 23.38 0.06 -9.88
C GLY A 85 22.59 0.10 -8.58
N ILE A 86 23.32 0.15 -7.47
CA ILE A 86 22.76 0.33 -6.13
C ILE A 86 22.47 1.81 -5.91
N GLY A 87 21.19 2.18 -5.84
CA GLY A 87 20.78 3.54 -5.47
C GLY A 87 21.07 3.86 -4.01
N LYS A 88 20.79 5.11 -3.60
CA LYS A 88 20.88 5.51 -2.18
C LYS A 88 20.04 4.56 -1.31
N THR A 89 20.59 4.12 -0.18
CA THR A 89 19.85 3.36 0.84
C THR A 89 18.91 4.28 1.60
N TRP A 90 17.66 3.87 1.78
CA TRP A 90 16.66 4.61 2.54
C TRP A 90 16.35 3.85 3.83
N ILE A 91 16.39 4.56 4.96
CA ILE A 91 15.87 4.04 6.22
C ILE A 91 14.41 4.44 6.30
N LEU A 92 13.52 3.45 6.36
CA LEU A 92 12.08 3.68 6.47
C LEU A 92 11.66 3.68 7.94
N PRO A 93 10.76 4.59 8.36
CA PRO A 93 10.23 4.57 9.71
C PRO A 93 9.41 3.29 9.91
N THR A 94 9.57 2.65 11.06
CA THR A 94 8.91 1.37 11.38
C THR A 94 7.90 1.51 12.52
N GLU A 95 8.06 2.52 13.37
CA GLU A 95 7.20 2.73 14.54
C GLU A 95 5.94 3.49 14.16
N ILE A 96 4.79 2.84 14.33
CA ILE A 96 3.51 3.52 14.33
C ILE A 96 3.46 4.26 15.66
N ASP A 97 3.74 5.58 15.68
CA ASP A 97 3.67 6.41 16.89
C ASP A 97 2.54 5.95 17.83
N SER A 98 2.91 5.17 18.85
CA SER A 98 2.10 4.81 19.98
C SER A 98 2.20 6.01 20.91
N LYS A 99 1.42 7.05 20.62
CA LYS A 99 1.23 8.12 21.60
C LYS A 99 0.74 7.46 22.88
N LYS A 100 1.57 7.59 23.92
CA LYS A 100 1.28 7.31 25.32
C LYS A 100 -0.11 7.87 25.65
N GLU A 101 -0.89 7.03 26.31
CA GLU A 101 -2.07 7.41 27.11
C GLU A 101 -1.75 8.56 28.05
#